data_AF-A0A252E4J8-F1
#
_entry.id   AF-A0A252E4J8-F1
#
_cell.length_a   1.000
_cell.length_b   1.000
_cell.length_c   1.000
_cell.angle_alpha   90.00
_cell.angle_beta   90.00
_cell.angle_gamma   90.00
#
_symmetry.space_group_name_H-M   'P 1'
#
loop_
_entity.id
_entity.type
_entity.pdbx_description
1 polymer ?
#
loop_
_entity_poly.entity_id
_entity_poly.type
_entity_poly.pdbx_seq_one_letter_code
_entity_poly.pdbx_strand_id
1 'polypeptide(L)'
;MNTLASAQEVQQLIYLLIFEELAEYRQQLGLPPAGSENDRATIAKLEIGGSVFFDISAGSNPNRRKITLKVNPISRTHAEADTFQQAFDAGLRGGKARLTVDRDLCRACGQNGGVKGMARQLDLEEIEVISPSGRQTITLM
;
A
#
# COMPACT_ATOMS: atom_id res chain seq x y z
N MET A 1 14.46 -13.47 -34.59
CA MET A 1 14.40 -12.02 -34.35
C MET A 1 13.80 -11.82 -32.97
N ASN A 2 14.60 -11.46 -31.97
CA ASN A 2 14.09 -11.15 -30.62
C ASN A 2 13.72 -9.67 -30.61
N THR A 3 12.42 -9.37 -30.68
CA THR A 3 11.94 -8.00 -30.51
C THR A 3 11.99 -7.68 -29.02
N LEU A 4 12.84 -6.73 -28.62
CA LEU A 4 12.81 -6.19 -27.26
C LEU A 4 11.50 -5.42 -27.09
N ALA A 5 10.77 -5.70 -26.02
CA ALA A 5 9.55 -4.97 -25.68
C ALA A 5 9.86 -3.47 -25.54
N SER A 6 8.95 -2.63 -26.03
CA SER A 6 9.05 -1.18 -25.90
C SER A 6 9.04 -0.76 -24.42
N ALA A 7 9.56 0.42 -24.11
CA ALA A 7 9.55 0.95 -22.74
C ALA A 7 8.14 1.03 -22.14
N GLN A 8 7.11 1.24 -22.98
CA GLN A 8 5.71 1.24 -22.55
C GLN A 8 5.20 -0.16 -22.23
N GLU A 9 5.53 -1.16 -23.04
CA GLU A 9 5.16 -2.56 -22.77
C GLU A 9 5.85 -3.08 -21.51
N VAL A 10 7.13 -2.78 -21.32
CA VAL A 10 7.87 -3.12 -20.09
C VAL A 10 7.23 -2.43 -18.88
N GLN A 11 6.87 -1.15 -18.99
CA GLN A 11 6.23 -0.42 -17.92
C GLN A 11 4.84 -0.99 -17.56
N GLN A 12 4.07 -1.43 -18.55
CA GLN A 12 2.77 -2.07 -18.35
C GLN A 12 2.92 -3.45 -17.71
N LEU A 13 3.91 -4.25 -18.12
CA LEU A 13 4.21 -5.55 -17.52
C LEU A 13 4.65 -5.41 -16.07
N ILE A 14 5.53 -4.45 -15.77
CA ILE A 14 5.93 -4.14 -14.38
C ILE A 14 4.70 -3.75 -13.56
N TYR A 15 3.79 -2.97 -14.14
CA TYR A 15 2.58 -2.55 -13.46
C TYR A 15 1.66 -3.75 -13.15
N LEU A 16 1.47 -4.65 -14.12
CA LEU A 16 0.70 -5.88 -13.90
C LEU A 16 1.33 -6.75 -12.79
N LEU A 17 2.65 -6.93 -12.81
CA LEU A 17 3.38 -7.70 -11.79
C LEU A 17 3.24 -7.07 -10.39
N ILE A 18 3.26 -5.75 -10.27
CA ILE A 18 3.11 -5.05 -8.98
C ILE A 18 1.74 -5.33 -8.34
N PHE A 19 0.68 -5.42 -9.16
CA PHE A 19 -0.68 -5.68 -8.68
C PHE A 19 -1.04 -7.16 -8.63
N GLU A 20 -0.26 -8.04 -9.26
CA GLU A 20 -0.48 -9.49 -9.25
C GLU A 20 -0.44 -10.04 -7.83
N GLU A 21 0.54 -9.66 -7.02
CA GLU A 21 0.61 -10.10 -5.61
C GLU A 21 -0.61 -9.64 -4.79
N LEU A 22 -1.15 -8.45 -5.06
CA LEU A 22 -2.36 -7.98 -4.39
C LEU A 22 -3.57 -8.77 -4.89
N ALA A 23 -3.65 -9.09 -6.19
CA ALA A 23 -4.72 -9.90 -6.76
C ALA A 23 -4.70 -11.35 -6.23
N GLU A 24 -3.52 -11.96 -6.09
CA GLU A 24 -3.35 -13.26 -5.46
C GLU A 24 -3.77 -13.22 -3.99
N TYR A 25 -3.36 -12.19 -3.26
CA TYR A 25 -3.77 -12.03 -1.86
C TYR A 25 -5.29 -11.84 -1.72
N ARG A 26 -5.94 -11.14 -2.65
CA ARG A 26 -7.42 -11.09 -2.71
C ARG A 26 -8.04 -12.46 -2.90
N GLN A 27 -7.50 -13.29 -3.80
CA GLN A 27 -8.00 -14.64 -4.03
C GLN A 27 -7.86 -15.53 -2.79
N GLN A 28 -6.72 -15.45 -2.09
CA GLN A 28 -6.49 -16.19 -0.84
C GLN A 28 -7.51 -15.83 0.25
N LEU A 29 -7.96 -14.58 0.26
CA LEU A 29 -8.97 -14.08 1.20
C LEU A 29 -10.42 -14.28 0.72
N GLY A 30 -10.63 -14.86 -0.47
CA GLY A 30 -11.96 -15.02 -1.06
C GLY A 30 -12.62 -13.69 -1.44
N LEU A 31 -11.84 -12.63 -1.64
CA LEU A 31 -12.33 -11.31 -2.04
C LEU A 31 -12.55 -11.27 -3.56
N PRO A 32 -13.55 -10.51 -4.05
CA PRO A 32 -13.74 -10.31 -5.48
C PRO A 32 -12.56 -9.54 -6.08
N PRO A 33 -12.36 -9.54 -7.41
CA PRO A 33 -11.30 -8.74 -8.04
C PRO A 33 -11.39 -7.25 -7.66
N ALA A 34 -10.24 -6.59 -7.51
CA ALA A 34 -10.19 -5.17 -7.18
C ALA A 34 -10.93 -4.34 -8.25
N GLY A 35 -11.77 -3.40 -7.82
CA GLY A 35 -12.56 -2.54 -8.71
C GLY A 35 -13.79 -3.20 -9.35
N SER A 36 -14.07 -4.48 -9.07
CA SER A 36 -15.33 -5.11 -9.50
C SER A 36 -16.55 -4.50 -8.79
N GLU A 37 -17.75 -4.71 -9.33
CA GLU A 37 -18.99 -4.12 -8.80
C GLU A 37 -19.25 -4.43 -7.32
N ASN A 38 -18.86 -5.63 -6.89
CA ASN A 38 -19.02 -6.10 -5.51
C ASN A 38 -17.79 -5.78 -4.63
N ASP A 39 -16.78 -5.09 -5.16
CA ASP A 39 -15.57 -4.78 -4.41
C ASP A 39 -15.75 -3.64 -3.41
N ARG A 40 -15.77 -4.03 -2.13
CA ARG A 40 -15.82 -3.12 -0.98
C ARG A 40 -14.52 -3.08 -0.19
N ALA A 41 -13.50 -3.84 -0.60
CA ALA A 41 -12.25 -3.99 0.14
C ALA A 41 -11.10 -3.28 -0.59
N THR A 42 -10.20 -2.68 0.19
CA THR A 42 -8.89 -2.23 -0.30
C THR A 42 -7.81 -3.12 0.28
N ILE A 43 -6.84 -3.53 -0.53
CA ILE A 43 -5.62 -4.19 -0.08
C ILE A 43 -4.46 -3.20 -0.15
N ALA A 44 -3.66 -3.17 0.91
CA ALA A 44 -2.38 -2.47 0.95
C ALA A 44 -1.25 -3.47 1.13
N LYS A 45 -0.11 -3.21 0.48
CA LYS A 45 1.16 -3.89 0.65
C LYS A 45 2.24 -2.85 0.96
N LEU A 46 2.95 -3.00 2.08
CA LEU A 46 4.10 -2.17 2.44
C LEU A 46 5.39 -3.00 2.39
N GLU A 47 6.33 -2.55 1.56
CA GLU A 47 7.69 -3.08 1.46
C GLU A 47 8.65 -2.11 2.16
N ILE A 48 9.38 -2.59 3.17
CA ILE A 48 10.30 -1.77 3.98
C ILE A 48 11.40 -2.66 4.57
N GLY A 49 12.66 -2.25 4.44
CA GLY A 49 13.80 -2.95 5.05
C GLY A 49 13.90 -4.43 4.65
N GLY A 50 13.47 -4.79 3.44
CA GLY A 50 13.42 -6.19 2.96
C GLY A 50 12.25 -7.01 3.50
N SER A 51 11.37 -6.43 4.33
CA SER A 51 10.14 -7.06 4.82
C SER A 51 8.93 -6.60 4.01
N VAL A 52 7.89 -7.44 3.98
CA VAL A 52 6.63 -7.19 3.27
C VAL A 52 5.47 -7.40 4.23
N PHE A 53 4.55 -6.43 4.27
CA PHE A 53 3.34 -6.48 5.08
C PHE A 53 2.11 -6.26 4.20
N PHE A 54 1.09 -7.09 4.40
CA PHE A 54 -0.20 -6.94 3.73
C PHE A 54 -1.29 -6.61 4.75
N ASP A 55 -2.30 -5.83 4.34
CA ASP A 55 -3.56 -5.72 5.08
C ASP A 55 -4.74 -5.42 4.14
N ILE A 56 -5.94 -5.67 4.65
CA ILE A 56 -7.21 -5.32 4.03
C ILE A 56 -7.95 -4.25 4.83
N SER A 57 -8.69 -3.39 4.14
CA SER A 57 -9.43 -2.30 4.74
C SER A 57 -10.28 -2.80 5.90
N ALA A 58 -10.31 -2.07 7.01
CA ALA A 58 -10.76 -2.65 8.27
C ALA A 58 -12.28 -2.91 8.37
N GLY A 59 -13.08 -2.47 7.40
CA GLY A 59 -14.47 -2.93 7.22
C GLY A 59 -14.56 -4.39 6.74
N SER A 60 -13.48 -4.91 6.17
CA SER A 60 -13.34 -6.26 5.64
C SER A 60 -12.41 -7.13 6.49
N ASN A 61 -11.69 -6.56 7.47
CA ASN A 61 -10.80 -7.29 8.37
C ASN A 61 -11.54 -7.66 9.68
N PRO A 62 -11.81 -8.96 9.95
CA PRO A 62 -12.42 -9.39 11.21
C PRO A 62 -11.48 -9.28 12.42
N ASN A 63 -10.16 -9.18 12.21
CA ASN A 63 -9.12 -9.19 13.23
C ASN A 63 -8.33 -7.86 13.24
N ARG A 64 -9.04 -6.75 13.45
CA ARG A 64 -8.47 -5.40 13.36
C ARG A 64 -7.38 -5.17 14.41
N ARG A 65 -6.19 -4.77 13.95
CA ARG A 65 -5.11 -4.33 14.85
C ARG A 65 -5.45 -2.99 15.48
N LYS A 66 -4.93 -2.77 16.69
CA LYS A 66 -4.91 -1.44 17.31
C LYS A 66 -3.78 -0.62 16.69
N ILE A 67 -4.13 0.49 16.04
CA ILE A 67 -3.15 1.45 15.51
C ILE A 67 -2.68 2.40 16.63
N THR A 68 -1.38 2.38 16.92
CA THR A 68 -0.70 3.26 17.88
C THR A 68 0.01 4.43 17.22
N LEU A 69 0.30 4.36 15.91
CA LEU A 69 0.81 5.47 15.13
C LEU A 69 -0.12 6.68 15.20
N LYS A 70 0.47 7.89 15.30
CA LYS A 70 -0.28 9.14 15.25
C LYS A 70 -0.76 9.37 13.82
N VAL A 71 -2.03 9.09 13.57
CA VAL A 71 -2.67 9.28 12.26
C VAL A 71 -4.08 9.83 12.44
N ASN A 72 -4.59 10.52 11.41
CA ASN A 72 -5.95 11.05 11.42
C ASN A 72 -7.00 9.92 11.63
N PRO A 73 -8.18 10.22 12.20
CA PRO A 73 -9.15 9.19 12.59
C PRO A 73 -9.64 8.31 11.42
N ILE A 74 -9.75 8.87 10.21
CA ILE A 74 -10.23 8.13 9.03
C ILE A 74 -9.18 7.11 8.61
N SER A 75 -7.96 7.56 8.33
CA SER A 75 -6.86 6.69 7.89
C SER A 75 -6.53 5.61 8.92
N ARG A 76 -6.74 5.86 10.21
CA ARG A 76 -6.56 4.85 11.28
C ARG A 76 -7.35 3.56 11.05
N THR A 77 -8.41 3.62 10.26
CA THR A 77 -9.28 2.47 9.98
C THR A 77 -9.03 1.84 8.61
N HIS A 78 -8.03 2.29 7.87
CA HIS A 78 -7.76 1.81 6.53
C HIS A 78 -6.52 0.90 6.48
N ALA A 79 -6.43 0.10 5.41
CA ALA A 79 -5.38 -0.90 5.19
C ALA A 79 -3.96 -0.30 5.24
N GLU A 80 -3.81 0.94 4.75
CA GLU A 80 -2.52 1.63 4.76
C GLU A 80 -2.02 1.78 6.20
N ALA A 81 -2.87 2.21 7.13
CA ALA A 81 -2.44 2.43 8.51
C ALA A 81 -2.02 1.13 9.21
N ASP A 82 -2.68 0.02 8.91
CA ASP A 82 -2.32 -1.27 9.49
C ASP A 82 -0.97 -1.77 8.98
N THR A 83 -0.71 -1.72 7.66
CA THR A 83 0.60 -2.10 7.11
C THR A 83 1.75 -1.27 7.70
N PHE A 84 1.56 0.05 7.88
CA PHE A 84 2.51 0.89 8.62
C PHE A 84 2.64 0.50 10.09
N GLN A 85 1.54 0.14 10.75
CA GLN A 85 1.57 -0.31 12.13
C GLN A 85 2.32 -1.64 12.27
N GLN A 86 2.14 -2.59 11.35
CA GLN A 86 2.88 -3.84 11.32
C GLN A 86 4.39 -3.61 11.20
N ALA A 87 4.81 -2.73 10.28
CA ALA A 87 6.21 -2.33 10.17
C ALA A 87 6.72 -1.61 11.43
N PHE A 88 5.88 -0.75 12.03
CA PHE A 88 6.20 -0.07 13.28
C PHE A 88 6.44 -1.06 14.41
N ASP A 89 5.53 -2.03 14.57
CA ASP A 89 5.57 -3.09 15.58
C ASP A 89 6.74 -4.06 15.37
N ALA A 90 7.13 -4.29 14.10
CA ALA A 90 8.32 -5.06 13.74
C ALA A 90 9.64 -4.31 13.99
N GLY A 91 9.60 -3.06 14.46
CA GLY A 91 10.78 -2.25 14.75
C GLY A 91 11.50 -1.71 13.51
N LEU A 92 10.89 -1.80 12.32
CA LEU A 92 11.51 -1.34 11.08
C LEU A 92 11.43 0.18 10.97
N ARG A 93 12.57 0.83 10.74
CA ARG A 93 12.72 2.28 10.64
C ARG A 93 13.75 2.62 9.57
N GLY A 94 13.72 3.85 9.06
CA GLY A 94 14.74 4.38 8.15
C GLY A 94 14.62 3.94 6.70
N GLY A 95 15.35 4.64 5.83
CA GLY A 95 15.51 4.27 4.42
C GLY A 95 14.26 4.48 3.57
N LYS A 96 14.14 3.68 2.52
CA LYS A 96 13.06 3.78 1.52
C LYS A 96 12.02 2.70 1.74
N ALA A 97 10.76 3.05 1.53
CA ALA A 97 9.66 2.10 1.50
C ALA A 97 8.82 2.22 0.22
N ARG A 98 8.08 1.16 -0.11
CA ARG A 98 7.06 1.18 -1.15
C ARG A 98 5.72 0.74 -0.58
N LEU A 99 4.69 1.56 -0.77
CA LEU A 99 3.31 1.23 -0.48
C LEU A 99 2.57 0.99 -1.80
N THR A 100 2.12 -0.23 -2.04
CA THR A 100 1.21 -0.56 -3.14
C THR A 100 -0.21 -0.71 -2.61
N VAL A 101 -1.19 -0.05 -3.22
CA VAL A 101 -2.61 -0.14 -2.86
C VAL A 101 -3.44 -0.44 -4.10
N ASP A 102 -4.34 -1.42 -4.04
CA ASP A 102 -5.20 -1.81 -5.18
C ASP A 102 -6.36 -0.84 -5.45
N ARG A 103 -6.44 0.24 -4.67
CA ARG A 103 -7.37 1.36 -4.82
C ARG A 103 -6.64 2.66 -4.53
N ASP A 104 -6.98 3.72 -5.25
CA ASP A 104 -6.39 5.04 -5.01
C ASP A 104 -6.57 5.50 -3.57
N LEU A 105 -5.54 6.14 -3.03
CA LEU A 105 -5.60 6.70 -1.68
C LEU A 105 -6.75 7.70 -1.57
N CYS A 106 -7.59 7.51 -0.55
CA CYS A 106 -8.59 8.53 -0.23
C CYS A 106 -7.91 9.85 0.20
N ARG A 107 -8.69 10.94 0.23
CA ARG A 107 -8.20 12.25 0.67
C ARG A 107 -7.54 12.21 2.06
N ALA A 108 -8.04 11.39 2.99
CA ALA A 108 -7.46 11.29 4.33
C ALA A 108 -6.08 10.62 4.33
N CYS A 109 -5.92 9.51 3.60
CA CYS A 109 -4.66 8.77 3.52
C CYS A 109 -3.60 9.52 2.69
N GLY A 110 -3.99 10.04 1.53
CA GLY A 110 -3.09 10.78 0.65
C GLY A 110 -2.96 12.25 1.04
N GLN A 111 -3.89 13.08 0.55
CA GLN A 111 -3.79 14.54 0.56
C GLN A 111 -3.71 15.15 1.97
N ASN A 112 -4.44 14.60 2.94
CA ASN A 112 -4.43 15.08 4.34
C ASN A 112 -3.26 14.48 5.15
N GLY A 113 -2.31 13.81 4.49
CA GLY A 113 -1.04 13.42 5.08
C GLY A 113 -1.07 12.18 5.97
N GLY A 114 -2.05 11.28 5.82
CA GLY A 114 -2.06 10.01 6.54
C GLY A 114 -0.79 9.18 6.31
N VAL A 115 -0.53 8.82 5.04
CA VAL A 115 0.67 8.07 4.62
C VAL A 115 1.94 8.84 4.96
N LYS A 116 2.02 10.12 4.57
CA LYS A 116 3.18 10.98 4.85
C LYS A 116 3.51 11.06 6.34
N GLY A 117 2.49 11.20 7.19
CA GLY A 117 2.64 11.30 8.64
C GLY A 117 3.08 9.99 9.29
N MET A 118 2.58 8.85 8.82
CA MET A 118 3.03 7.54 9.29
C MET A 118 4.45 7.23 8.84
N ALA A 119 4.77 7.51 7.57
CA ALA A 119 6.11 7.32 7.02
C ALA A 119 7.18 8.11 7.80
N ARG A 120 6.88 9.35 8.21
CA ARG A 120 7.77 10.14 9.09
C ARG A 120 7.98 9.50 10.47
N GLN A 121 6.97 8.84 11.03
CA GLN A 121 7.10 8.17 12.33
C GLN A 121 7.90 6.87 12.25
N LEU A 122 8.08 6.32 11.05
CA LEU A 122 9.01 5.24 10.79
C LEU A 122 10.41 5.76 10.41
N ASP A 123 10.67 7.06 10.54
CA ASP A 123 11.92 7.72 10.13
C ASP A 123 12.32 7.43 8.68
N LEU A 124 11.34 7.24 7.79
CA LEU A 124 11.60 7.00 6.38
C LEU A 124 12.17 8.25 5.71
N GLU A 125 13.08 8.01 4.77
CA GLU A 125 13.68 9.00 3.89
C GLU A 125 12.74 9.34 2.73
N GLU A 126 12.14 8.29 2.19
CA GLU A 126 11.32 8.32 0.99
C GLU A 126 10.29 7.19 1.05
N ILE A 127 9.10 7.47 0.54
CA ILE A 127 8.10 6.45 0.26
C ILE A 127 7.57 6.58 -1.17
N GLU A 128 7.63 5.48 -1.92
CA GLU A 128 6.93 5.34 -3.20
C GLU A 128 5.53 4.79 -2.95
N VAL A 129 4.50 5.50 -3.41
CA VAL A 129 3.12 5.05 -3.38
C VAL A 129 2.73 4.61 -4.80
N ILE A 130 2.26 3.38 -4.96
CA ILE A 130 1.76 2.84 -6.22
C ILE A 130 0.28 2.50 -6.06
N SER A 131 -0.54 3.07 -6.94
CA SER A 131 -2.00 2.94 -6.96
C SER A 131 -2.51 2.84 -8.40
N PRO A 132 -3.77 2.45 -8.64
CA PRO A 132 -4.37 2.38 -9.98
C PRO A 132 -4.21 3.66 -10.82
N SER A 133 -4.24 4.83 -10.19
CA SER A 133 -4.06 6.12 -10.87
C SER A 133 -2.60 6.47 -11.19
N GLY A 134 -1.64 5.71 -10.65
CA GLY A 134 -0.22 5.87 -10.96
C GLY A 134 0.69 5.75 -9.73
N ARG A 135 1.91 6.26 -9.90
CA ARG A 135 2.95 6.26 -8.87
C ARG A 135 3.24 7.67 -8.37
N GLN A 136 3.50 7.80 -7.08
CA GLN A 136 3.93 9.05 -6.47
C GLN A 136 5.03 8.78 -5.46
N THR A 137 6.16 9.46 -5.60
CA THR A 137 7.24 9.45 -4.60
C THR A 137 7.07 10.63 -3.65
N ILE A 138 7.16 10.35 -2.35
CA ILE A 138 7.12 11.36 -1.28
C ILE A 138 8.47 11.34 -0.57
N THR A 139 9.26 12.38 -0.78
CA THR A 139 10.48 12.63 0.00
C THR A 139 10.11 13.25 1.35
N LEU A 140 10.72 12.75 2.43
CA LEU A 140 10.38 13.11 3.80
C LEU A 140 11.49 13.89 4.52
N MET A 141 12.69 13.88 3.93
CA MET A 141 13.86 14.70 4.29
C MET A 141 13.87 16.03 3.53
#